data_AF-A0A3A0AUN2-F1
#
_entry.id   AF-A0A3A0AUN2-F1
#
_cell.length_a   1.000
_cell.length_b   1.000
_cell.length_c   1.000
_cell.angle_alpha   90.00
_cell.angle_beta   90.00
_cell.angle_gamma   90.00
#
_symmetry.space_group_name_H-M   'P 1'
#
loop_
_entity.id
_entity.type
_entity.pdbx_description
1 polymer ?
#
loop_
_entity_poly.entity_id
_entity_poly.type
_entity_poly.pdbx_seq_one_letter_code
_entity_poly.pdbx_strand_id
1 'polypeptide(L)'
;MAADNIYQELKDVLEDFKGFLDTNVPTIKPAIQALASLIPQVTELLDKLIDLMNKLKTEIQNLDVGAIPGLAEASQFTTKVKDFLGAAKNLLPDEADTIDEVLAVADVVTGLPSLDTVKEDILNLITAIVAHLNSLKPA
;
A
#
# COMPACT_ATOMS: atom_id res chain seq x y z
N MET A 1 -8.09 19.84 3.48
CA MET A 1 -7.00 18.85 3.61
C MET A 1 -6.84 18.27 2.22
N ALA A 2 -5.61 18.19 1.69
CA ALA A 2 -5.42 17.52 0.40
C ALA A 2 -6.05 16.13 0.51
N ALA A 3 -6.82 15.70 -0.49
CA ALA A 3 -7.21 14.30 -0.55
C ALA A 3 -5.89 13.54 -0.70
N ASP A 4 -5.45 12.89 0.38
CA ASP A 4 -4.27 12.04 0.35
C ASP A 4 -4.56 10.98 -0.72
N ASN A 5 -3.76 10.99 -1.79
CA ASN A 5 -3.91 10.00 -2.84
C ASN A 5 -3.40 8.65 -2.33
N ILE A 6 -3.71 7.58 -3.06
CA ILE A 6 -3.40 6.20 -2.65
C ILE A 6 -1.93 5.97 -2.25
N TYR A 7 -0.97 6.71 -2.84
CA TYR A 7 0.45 6.55 -2.50
C TYR A 7 0.82 7.26 -1.19
N GLN A 8 0.21 8.40 -0.90
CA GLN A 8 0.36 9.07 0.39
C GLN A 8 -0.30 8.24 1.50
N GLU A 9 -1.51 7.74 1.25
CA GLU A 9 -2.20 6.85 2.19
C GLU A 9 -1.38 5.58 2.47
N LEU A 10 -0.81 4.96 1.44
CA LEU A 10 0.09 3.83 1.60
C LEU A 10 1.32 4.19 2.46
N LYS A 11 1.96 5.33 2.20
CA LYS A 11 3.08 5.80 3.02
C LYS A 11 2.67 5.94 4.49
N ASP A 12 1.54 6.57 4.76
CA ASP A 12 1.07 6.84 6.12
C ASP A 12 0.76 5.54 6.89
N VAL A 13 0.10 4.57 6.24
CA VAL A 13 -0.17 3.25 6.83
C VAL A 13 1.13 2.48 7.10
N LEU A 14 2.10 2.55 6.19
CA LEU A 14 3.41 1.93 6.38
C LEU A 14 4.18 2.60 7.53
N GLU A 15 4.09 3.92 7.67
CA GLU A 15 4.73 4.67 8.74
C GLU A 15 4.16 4.31 10.11
N ASP A 16 2.83 4.27 10.25
CA ASP A 16 2.17 3.84 11.48
C ASP A 16 2.53 2.38 11.85
N PHE A 17 2.46 1.47 10.87
CA PHE A 17 2.80 0.07 11.11
C PHE A 17 4.26 -0.12 11.52
N LYS A 18 5.20 0.59 10.86
CA LYS A 18 6.60 0.60 11.25
C LYS A 18 6.76 1.16 12.67
N GLY A 19 6.10 2.26 13.00
CA GLY A 19 6.17 2.88 14.33
C GLY A 19 5.70 1.93 15.44
N PHE A 20 4.63 1.16 15.17
CA PHE A 20 4.21 0.08 16.05
C PHE A 20 5.30 -0.98 16.23
N LEU A 21 5.91 -1.47 15.13
CA LEU A 21 6.95 -2.49 15.18
C LEU A 21 8.22 -2.00 15.90
N ASP A 22 8.71 -0.79 15.59
CA ASP A 22 9.86 -0.17 16.25
C ASP A 22 9.69 -0.18 17.77
N THR A 23 8.50 0.21 18.23
CA THR A 23 8.18 0.33 19.66
C THR A 23 8.04 -1.04 20.33
N ASN A 24 7.40 -1.99 19.65
CA ASN A 24 6.89 -3.19 20.30
C ASN A 24 7.67 -4.47 20.02
N VAL A 25 8.55 -4.52 19.00
CA VAL A 25 9.34 -5.72 18.66
C VAL A 25 10.05 -6.34 19.88
N PRO A 26 10.75 -5.58 20.75
CA PRO A 26 11.40 -6.15 21.94
C PRO A 26 10.43 -6.87 22.90
N THR A 27 9.18 -6.38 22.97
CA THR A 27 8.14 -6.91 23.86
C THR A 27 7.39 -8.08 23.24
N ILE A 28 7.04 -8.01 21.95
CA ILE A 28 6.22 -9.04 21.28
C ILE A 28 7.06 -10.22 20.79
N LYS A 29 8.36 -10.03 20.52
CA LYS A 29 9.23 -11.08 19.96
C LYS A 29 9.24 -12.37 20.79
N PRO A 30 9.43 -12.36 22.13
CA PRO A 30 9.42 -13.60 22.90
C PRO A 30 8.09 -14.36 22.79
N ALA A 31 6.96 -13.62 22.79
CA ALA A 31 5.64 -14.21 22.67
C ALA A 31 5.41 -14.81 21.27
N ILE A 32 5.78 -14.08 20.20
CA ILE A 32 5.64 -14.56 18.83
C ILE A 32 6.50 -15.80 18.58
N GLN A 33 7.74 -15.83 19.07
CA GLN A 33 8.62 -16.99 18.91
C GLN A 33 8.12 -18.21 19.69
N ALA A 34 7.59 -18.00 20.90
CA ALA A 34 6.96 -19.08 21.68
C ALA A 34 5.72 -19.63 20.97
N LEU A 35 4.85 -18.74 20.44
CA LEU A 35 3.67 -19.15 19.66
C LEU A 35 4.05 -19.90 18.38
N ALA A 36 5.05 -19.41 17.65
CA ALA A 36 5.54 -20.06 16.43
C ALA A 36 6.13 -21.46 16.67
N SER A 37 6.70 -21.70 17.86
CA SER A 37 7.19 -23.03 18.26
C SER A 37 6.06 -24.03 18.52
N LEU A 38 4.86 -23.55 18.84
CA LEU A 38 3.66 -24.36 19.11
C LEU A 38 2.73 -24.44 17.89
N ILE A 39 2.70 -23.39 17.08
CA ILE A 39 1.74 -23.15 16.00
C ILE A 39 2.53 -22.70 14.75
N PRO A 40 2.89 -23.64 13.84
CA PRO A 40 3.66 -23.33 12.64
C PRO A 40 3.03 -22.25 11.74
N GLN A 41 1.71 -22.09 11.79
CA GLN A 41 0.97 -21.08 11.04
C GLN A 41 1.39 -19.64 11.39
N VAL A 42 1.98 -19.40 12.55
CA VAL A 42 2.53 -18.07 12.91
C VAL A 42 3.73 -17.74 12.03
N THR A 43 4.64 -18.70 11.82
CA THR A 43 5.77 -18.52 10.89
C THR A 43 5.26 -18.36 9.46
N GLU A 44 4.27 -19.16 9.05
CA GLU A 44 3.67 -19.05 7.71
C GLU A 44 3.03 -17.67 7.48
N LEU A 45 2.34 -17.12 8.49
CA LEU A 45 1.79 -15.77 8.44
C LEU A 45 2.88 -14.71 8.23
N LEU A 46 3.97 -14.79 9.00
CA LEU A 46 5.11 -13.87 8.87
C LEU A 46 5.73 -13.97 7.47
N ASP A 47 5.91 -15.18 6.95
CA ASP A 47 6.49 -15.39 5.62
C ASP A 47 5.59 -14.83 4.52
N LYS A 48 4.28 -15.10 4.57
CA LYS A 48 3.31 -14.54 3.61
C LYS A 48 3.27 -13.02 3.64
N LEU A 49 3.36 -12.42 4.82
CA LEU A 49 3.40 -10.97 4.97
C LEU A 49 4.70 -10.40 4.39
N ILE A 50 5.85 -11.00 4.69
CA ILE A 50 7.15 -10.61 4.12
C ILE A 50 7.11 -10.70 2.58
N ASP A 51 6.58 -11.79 2.04
CA ASP A 51 6.44 -11.98 0.59
C ASP A 51 5.55 -10.91 -0.05
N LEU A 52 4.41 -10.60 0.57
CA LEU A 52 3.51 -9.56 0.09
C LEU A 52 4.19 -8.17 0.12
N MET A 53 4.90 -7.85 1.20
CA MET A 53 5.66 -6.60 1.34
C MET A 53 6.76 -6.50 0.27
N ASN A 54 7.48 -7.59 0.00
CA ASN A 54 8.49 -7.62 -1.05
C ASN A 54 7.88 -7.45 -2.45
N LYS A 55 6.72 -8.07 -2.74
CA LYS A 55 6.00 -7.86 -4.00
C LYS A 55 5.57 -6.41 -4.15
N LEU A 56 4.99 -5.81 -3.11
CA LEU A 56 4.62 -4.40 -3.12
C LEU A 56 5.84 -3.51 -3.37
N LYS A 57 6.98 -3.79 -2.72
CA LYS A 57 8.25 -3.10 -2.96
C LYS A 57 8.66 -3.17 -4.42
N THR A 58 8.61 -4.36 -5.03
CA THR A 58 8.96 -4.56 -6.44
C THR A 58 8.03 -3.78 -7.36
N GLU A 59 6.72 -3.83 -7.15
CA GLU A 59 5.74 -3.07 -7.95
C GLU A 59 6.04 -1.56 -7.86
N ILE A 60 6.18 -1.01 -6.66
CA ILE A 60 6.48 0.42 -6.46
C ILE A 60 7.83 0.80 -7.08
N GLN A 61 8.86 -0.04 -6.93
CA GLN A 61 10.17 0.21 -7.50
C GLN A 61 10.13 0.30 -9.03
N ASN A 62 9.34 -0.58 -9.68
CA ASN A 62 9.20 -0.67 -11.13
C ASN A 62 8.39 0.48 -11.75
N LEU A 63 7.61 1.23 -10.97
CA LEU A 63 6.86 2.38 -11.46
C LEU A 63 7.79 3.55 -11.79
N ASP A 64 8.11 3.74 -13.07
CA ASP A 64 8.84 4.90 -13.58
C ASP A 64 7.86 5.95 -14.12
N VAL A 65 7.42 6.85 -13.23
CA VAL A 65 6.40 7.85 -13.52
C VAL A 65 6.92 8.91 -14.50
N GLY A 66 8.18 9.30 -14.35
CA GLY A 66 8.84 10.29 -15.23
C GLY A 66 9.00 9.81 -16.68
N ALA A 67 9.00 8.50 -16.92
CA ALA A 67 9.10 7.93 -18.25
C ALA A 67 7.76 7.82 -19.01
N ILE A 68 6.61 8.14 -18.40
CA ILE A 68 5.28 7.98 -19.01
C ILE A 68 4.91 9.23 -19.83
N PRO A 69 4.91 9.17 -21.18
CA PRO A 69 4.50 10.29 -22.00
C PRO A 69 2.99 10.52 -21.87
N GLY A 70 2.58 11.78 -21.71
CA GLY A 70 1.16 12.13 -21.59
C GLY A 70 0.53 11.80 -20.23
N LEU A 71 1.34 11.56 -19.20
CA LEU A 71 0.83 11.24 -17.85
C LEU A 71 -0.06 12.35 -17.28
N ALA A 72 0.26 13.61 -17.56
CA ALA A 72 -0.54 14.75 -17.12
C ALA A 72 -1.94 14.71 -17.73
N GLU A 73 -2.04 14.46 -19.03
CA GLU A 73 -3.29 14.30 -19.77
C GLU A 73 -4.06 13.06 -19.29
N ALA A 74 -3.37 11.95 -19.04
CA ALA A 74 -3.97 10.74 -18.48
C ALA A 74 -4.57 11.01 -17.08
N SER A 75 -3.87 11.75 -16.23
CA SER A 75 -4.34 12.14 -14.89
C SER A 75 -5.55 13.08 -14.95
N GLN A 76 -5.57 14.00 -15.92
CA GLN A 76 -6.74 14.85 -16.17
C GLN A 76 -7.93 14.04 -16.68
N PHE A 77 -7.70 13.08 -17.58
CA PHE A 77 -8.74 12.18 -18.06
C PHE A 77 -9.35 11.37 -16.91
N THR A 78 -8.54 10.75 -16.07
CA THR A 78 -9.04 9.94 -14.95
C THR A 78 -9.73 10.78 -13.88
N THR A 79 -9.33 12.04 -13.68
CA THR A 79 -10.09 13.00 -12.86
C THR A 79 -11.50 13.20 -13.41
N LYS A 80 -11.65 13.42 -14.73
CA LYS A 80 -12.97 13.58 -15.37
C LYS A 80 -13.82 12.31 -15.29
N VAL A 81 -13.20 11.14 -15.38
CA VAL A 81 -13.89 9.85 -15.19
C VAL A 81 -14.44 9.76 -13.77
N LYS A 82 -13.67 10.14 -12.75
CA LYS A 82 -14.14 10.17 -11.35
C LYS A 82 -15.33 11.11 -11.18
N ASP A 83 -15.27 12.32 -11.73
CA ASP A 83 -16.38 13.28 -11.68
C ASP A 83 -17.65 12.72 -12.33
N PHE A 84 -17.51 12.09 -13.51
CA PHE A 84 -18.62 11.46 -14.22
C PHE A 84 -19.24 10.31 -13.42
N LEU A 85 -18.42 9.39 -12.91
CA LEU A 85 -18.89 8.22 -12.16
C LEU A 85 -19.49 8.61 -10.81
N GLY A 86 -18.93 9.60 -10.12
CA GLY A 86 -19.50 10.15 -8.90
C GLY A 86 -20.90 10.73 -9.12
N ALA A 87 -21.14 11.40 -10.25
CA ALA A 87 -22.47 11.86 -10.63
C ALA A 87 -23.41 10.72 -11.04
N ALA A 88 -22.89 9.71 -11.75
CA ALA A 88 -23.67 8.58 -12.25
C ALA A 88 -24.12 7.61 -11.13
N LYS A 89 -23.35 7.47 -10.05
CA LYS A 89 -23.61 6.51 -8.96
C LYS A 89 -25.02 6.62 -8.37
N ASN A 90 -25.53 7.85 -8.21
CA ASN A 90 -26.87 8.08 -7.68
C ASN A 90 -27.99 7.73 -8.67
N LEU A 91 -27.67 7.63 -9.97
CA LEU A 91 -28.61 7.26 -11.04
C LEU A 91 -28.58 5.77 -11.36
N LEU A 92 -27.48 5.10 -11.03
CA LEU A 92 -27.26 3.66 -11.25
C LEU A 92 -26.89 2.97 -9.91
N PRO A 93 -27.80 2.97 -8.91
CA PRO A 93 -27.51 2.39 -7.61
C PRO A 93 -27.22 0.88 -7.68
N ASP A 94 -27.81 0.17 -8.65
CA ASP A 94 -27.56 -1.26 -8.87
C ASP A 94 -26.15 -1.55 -9.41
N GLU A 95 -25.45 -0.54 -9.94
CA GLU A 95 -24.08 -0.63 -10.46
C GLU A 95 -23.06 0.00 -9.51
N ALA A 96 -23.44 0.31 -8.27
CA ALA A 96 -22.60 1.04 -7.32
C ALA A 96 -21.25 0.33 -7.06
N ASP A 97 -21.25 -1.00 -6.95
CA ASP A 97 -20.02 -1.79 -6.73
C ASP A 97 -19.08 -1.69 -7.93
N THR A 98 -19.60 -1.84 -9.15
CA THR A 98 -18.82 -1.69 -10.38
C THR A 98 -18.28 -0.27 -10.53
N ILE A 99 -19.05 0.74 -10.15
CA ILE A 99 -18.60 2.14 -10.13
C ILE A 99 -17.44 2.30 -9.14
N ASP A 100 -17.52 1.73 -7.95
CA ASP A 100 -16.47 1.81 -6.93
C ASP A 100 -15.18 1.10 -7.38
N GLU A 101 -15.28 -0.03 -8.08
CA GLU A 101 -14.12 -0.69 -8.70
C GLU A 101 -13.43 0.21 -9.74
N VAL A 102 -14.20 0.88 -10.61
CA VAL A 102 -13.62 1.78 -11.61
C VAL A 102 -13.02 3.03 -10.96
N LEU A 103 -13.64 3.57 -9.91
CA LEU A 103 -13.10 4.68 -9.14
C LEU A 103 -11.75 4.31 -8.49
N ALA A 104 -11.62 3.12 -7.92
CA ALA A 104 -10.36 2.64 -7.34
C ALA A 104 -9.23 2.58 -8.39
N VAL A 105 -9.53 2.15 -9.63
CA VAL A 105 -8.55 2.17 -10.73
C VAL A 105 -8.17 3.60 -11.12
N ALA A 106 -9.15 4.51 -11.17
CA ALA A 106 -8.89 5.92 -11.47
C ALA A 106 -8.04 6.61 -10.38
N ASP A 107 -8.22 6.22 -9.11
CA ASP A 107 -7.42 6.73 -7.98
C ASP A 107 -5.93 6.37 -8.12
N VAL A 108 -5.60 5.16 -8.58
CA VAL A 108 -4.22 4.76 -8.89
C VAL A 108 -3.59 5.71 -9.90
N VAL A 109 -4.25 5.90 -11.05
CA VAL A 109 -3.69 6.72 -12.15
C VAL A 109 -3.62 8.21 -11.76
N THR A 110 -4.65 8.74 -11.11
CA THR A 110 -4.63 10.14 -10.64
C THR A 110 -3.58 10.39 -9.56
N GLY A 111 -3.21 9.38 -8.77
CA GLY A 111 -2.17 9.47 -7.76
C GLY A 111 -0.75 9.41 -8.31
N LEU A 112 -0.53 8.79 -9.49
CA LEU A 112 0.81 8.55 -10.05
C LEU A 112 1.73 9.78 -10.08
N PRO A 113 1.28 10.99 -10.48
CA PRO A 113 2.14 12.18 -10.48
C PRO A 113 2.77 12.53 -9.14
N SER A 114 2.18 12.09 -8.02
CA SER A 114 2.72 12.33 -6.69
C SER A 114 3.70 11.25 -6.21
N LEU A 115 3.72 10.09 -6.87
CA LEU A 115 4.51 8.94 -6.42
C LEU A 115 5.99 9.29 -6.30
N ASP A 116 6.56 10.07 -7.23
CA ASP A 116 7.98 10.47 -7.19
C ASP A 116 8.38 11.16 -5.87
N THR A 117 7.44 11.86 -5.22
CA THR A 117 7.72 12.55 -3.95
C THR A 117 7.73 11.64 -2.73
N VAL A 118 7.06 10.48 -2.81
CA VAL A 118 6.91 9.53 -1.68
C VAL A 118 7.50 8.15 -1.95
N LYS A 119 7.97 7.89 -3.17
CA LYS A 119 8.45 6.58 -3.61
C LYS A 119 9.60 6.07 -2.75
N GLU A 120 10.60 6.92 -2.51
CA GLU A 120 11.75 6.55 -1.69
C GLU A 120 11.34 6.23 -0.24
N ASP A 121 10.47 7.05 0.34
CA ASP A 121 9.93 6.83 1.69
C ASP A 121 9.21 5.48 1.78
N ILE A 122 8.31 5.19 0.84
CA ILE A 122 7.58 3.92 0.78
C ILE A 122 8.55 2.73 0.71
N LEU A 123 9.55 2.79 -0.17
CA LEU A 123 10.54 1.72 -0.33
C LEU A 123 11.38 1.50 0.94
N ASN A 124 11.73 2.58 1.63
CA ASN A 124 12.49 2.54 2.89
C ASN A 124 11.62 1.97 4.03
N LEU A 125 10.36 2.40 4.14
CA LEU A 125 9.41 1.90 5.13
C LEU A 125 9.18 0.40 4.96
N ILE A 126 8.90 -0.06 3.74
CA ILE A 126 8.73 -1.48 3.44
C ILE A 126 9.98 -2.28 3.85
N THR A 127 11.17 -1.78 3.51
CA THR A 127 12.43 -2.46 3.84
C THR A 127 12.62 -2.59 5.36
N ALA A 128 12.31 -1.54 6.12
CA ALA A 128 12.39 -1.56 7.58
C ALA A 128 11.38 -2.54 8.19
N ILE A 129 10.12 -2.51 7.75
CA ILE A 129 9.08 -3.45 8.21
C ILE A 129 9.49 -4.89 7.95
N VAL A 130 9.98 -5.20 6.74
CA VAL A 130 10.48 -6.55 6.41
C VAL A 130 11.62 -6.98 7.34
N ALA A 131 12.52 -6.08 7.71
CA ALA A 131 13.57 -6.38 8.69
C ALA A 131 13.00 -6.69 10.07
N HIS A 132 12.01 -5.92 10.56
CA HIS A 132 11.33 -6.21 11.81
C HIS A 132 10.61 -7.57 11.78
N LEU A 133 9.85 -7.86 10.73
CA LEU A 133 9.12 -9.12 10.58
C LEU A 133 10.08 -10.33 10.58
N ASN A 134 11.20 -10.24 9.85
CA ASN A 134 12.23 -11.27 9.88
C ASN A 134 12.81 -11.46 11.29
N SER A 135 12.98 -10.38 12.05
CA SER A 135 13.48 -10.45 13.42
C SER A 135 12.54 -11.16 14.40
N LEU A 136 11.24 -11.25 14.08
CA LEU A 136 10.22 -11.92 14.89
C LEU A 136 10.18 -13.43 14.67
N LYS A 137 10.78 -13.94 13.58
CA LYS A 137 10.84 -15.37 13.30
C LYS A 137 11.65 -16.09 14.39
N PRO A 138 11.33 -17.36 14.70
CA PRO A 138 12.21 -18.22 15.50
C PRO A 138 13.59 -18.30 14.86
N ALA A 139 14.63 -18.39 15.70
CA ALA A 139 16.01 -18.60 15.26
C ALA A 139 16.22 -20.05 14.79
#